data_AF-A0AB73V2F9-F1
#
_entry.id   AF-A0AB73V2F9-F1
#
_cell.length_a   1.000
_cell.length_b   1.000
_cell.length_c   1.000
_cell.angle_alpha   90.00
_cell.angle_beta   90.00
_cell.angle_gamma   90.00
#
_symmetry.space_group_name_H-M   'P 1'
#
loop_
_entity.id
_entity.type
_entity.pdbx_description
1 polymer ?
#
loop_
_entity_poly.entity_id
_entity_poly.type
_entity_poly.pdbx_seq_one_letter_code
_entity_poly.pdbx_strand_id
1 'polypeptide(L)'
;MMFNNNNWKLSVTDINLYENTVSLDGQPYPLSLAIKTLIPGYLSGLPSTSREAMELLEALAEAGVTIGNFFSNDLMTAYGRRQLNKRAEAERTAKEQRLQAERMREENMTDAEWQKELQRREQVKAERRTYGESLRSATHSAGRSRAAIVADLESGGNWMDSL
;
A
#
# COMPACT_ATOMS: atom_id res chain seq x y z
N MET A 1 -40.10 -8.25 -32.90
CA MET A 1 -39.19 -7.50 -32.00
C MET A 1 -38.87 -8.41 -30.82
N MET A 2 -37.65 -8.94 -30.74
CA MET A 2 -37.17 -9.56 -29.50
C MET A 2 -36.89 -8.43 -28.52
N PHE A 3 -37.65 -8.37 -27.42
CA PHE A 3 -37.35 -7.47 -26.32
C PHE A 3 -36.01 -7.87 -25.72
N ASN A 4 -34.99 -7.02 -25.84
CA ASN A 4 -33.69 -7.21 -25.23
C ASN A 4 -33.81 -6.84 -23.73
N ASN A 5 -34.46 -7.72 -22.96
CA ASN A 5 -34.77 -7.52 -21.53
C ASN A 5 -33.54 -7.53 -20.60
N ASN A 6 -32.33 -7.72 -21.13
CA ASN A 6 -31.11 -7.84 -20.33
C ASN A 6 -30.41 -6.52 -19.98
N ASN A 7 -30.96 -5.37 -20.37
CA ASN A 7 -30.34 -4.07 -20.11
C ASN A 7 -30.92 -3.31 -18.90
N TRP A 8 -31.96 -3.85 -18.25
CA TRP A 8 -32.51 -3.20 -17.07
C TRP A 8 -31.58 -3.41 -15.86
N LYS A 9 -31.08 -2.28 -15.34
CA LYS A 9 -30.23 -2.20 -14.16
C LYS A 9 -31.04 -1.64 -12.99
N LEU A 10 -31.04 -2.36 -11.87
CA LEU A 10 -31.62 -1.86 -10.63
C LEU A 10 -30.79 -0.68 -10.09
N SER A 11 -31.42 0.48 -9.95
CA SER A 11 -30.83 1.65 -9.31
C SER A 11 -31.06 1.61 -7.81
N VAL A 12 -29.99 1.69 -7.02
CA VAL A 12 -30.05 1.75 -5.55
C VAL A 12 -29.49 3.08 -5.10
N THR A 13 -30.31 3.87 -4.42
CA THR A 13 -30.01 5.26 -4.01
C THR A 13 -30.56 5.54 -2.61
N ASP A 14 -30.15 6.65 -1.99
CA ASP A 14 -30.67 7.13 -0.71
C ASP A 14 -30.69 6.09 0.41
N ILE A 15 -29.60 5.32 0.54
CA ILE A 15 -29.48 4.30 1.59
C ILE A 15 -29.29 5.00 2.94
N ASN A 16 -30.25 4.86 3.84
CA ASN A 16 -30.14 5.32 5.22
C ASN A 16 -30.20 4.14 6.20
N LEU A 17 -29.05 3.86 6.83
CA LEU A 17 -28.92 2.78 7.81
C LEU A 17 -29.71 3.04 9.11
N TYR A 18 -29.83 4.30 9.53
CA TYR A 18 -30.50 4.68 10.79
C TYR A 18 -32.02 4.61 10.66
N GLU A 19 -32.54 5.11 9.54
CA GLU A 19 -33.98 5.10 9.25
C GLU A 19 -34.45 3.78 8.63
N ASN A 20 -33.51 2.89 8.28
CA ASN A 20 -33.78 1.62 7.59
C ASN A 20 -34.58 1.85 6.30
N THR A 21 -34.15 2.81 5.48
CA THR A 21 -34.78 3.18 4.21
C THR A 21 -33.80 3.10 3.05
N VAL A 22 -34.32 2.82 1.85
CA VAL A 22 -33.56 2.82 0.59
C VAL A 22 -34.50 3.13 -0.57
N SER A 23 -34.00 3.85 -1.57
CA SER A 23 -34.71 4.09 -2.82
C SER A 23 -34.25 3.09 -3.88
N LEU A 24 -35.16 2.20 -4.32
CA LEU A 24 -34.95 1.29 -5.44
C LEU A 24 -35.72 1.82 -6.65
N ASP A 25 -35.02 2.14 -7.75
CA ASP A 25 -35.60 2.76 -8.95
C ASP A 25 -36.47 4.01 -8.63
N GLY A 26 -36.04 4.79 -7.63
CA GLY A 26 -36.73 5.99 -7.16
C GLY A 26 -37.94 5.74 -6.26
N GLN A 27 -38.24 4.48 -5.93
CA GLN A 27 -39.31 4.11 -5.00
C GLN A 27 -38.73 3.76 -3.62
N PRO A 28 -39.31 4.29 -2.52
CA PRO A 28 -38.81 4.03 -1.18
C PRO A 28 -39.22 2.63 -0.70
N TYR A 29 -38.27 1.90 -0.16
CA TYR A 29 -38.47 0.61 0.49
C TYR A 29 -37.77 0.57 1.85
N PRO A 30 -38.24 -0.28 2.78
CA PRO A 30 -37.46 -0.63 3.95
C PRO A 30 -36.14 -1.28 3.52
N LEU A 31 -35.02 -0.78 4.03
CA LEU A 31 -33.68 -1.30 3.71
C LEU A 31 -33.57 -2.79 4.04
N SER A 32 -34.14 -3.23 5.15
CA SER A 32 -34.21 -4.64 5.55
C SER A 32 -34.94 -5.52 4.54
N LEU A 33 -36.03 -5.03 3.92
CA LEU A 33 -36.76 -5.74 2.87
C LEU A 33 -35.91 -5.80 1.59
N ALA A 34 -35.36 -4.65 1.19
CA ALA A 34 -34.55 -4.56 -0.02
C ALA A 34 -33.34 -5.51 0.02
N ILE A 35 -32.58 -5.51 1.11
CA ILE A 35 -31.38 -6.35 1.26
C ILE A 35 -31.72 -7.83 1.37
N LYS A 36 -32.81 -8.19 2.05
CA LYS A 36 -33.12 -9.61 2.31
C LYS A 36 -33.83 -10.31 1.16
N THR A 37 -34.57 -9.57 0.33
CA THR A 37 -35.43 -10.19 -0.69
C THR A 37 -35.25 -9.58 -2.08
N LEU A 38 -35.46 -8.27 -2.24
CA LEU A 38 -35.55 -7.64 -3.56
C LEU A 38 -34.21 -7.66 -4.30
N ILE A 39 -33.15 -7.21 -3.63
CA ILE A 39 -31.82 -7.15 -4.22
C ILE A 39 -31.26 -8.56 -4.47
N PRO A 40 -31.29 -9.51 -3.51
CA PRO A 40 -30.86 -10.88 -3.80
C PRO A 40 -31.67 -11.53 -4.93
N GLY A 41 -32.98 -11.28 -5.01
CA GLY A 41 -33.83 -11.76 -6.09
C GLY A 41 -33.37 -11.24 -7.46
N TYR A 42 -33.10 -9.94 -7.56
CA TYR A 42 -32.53 -9.33 -8.78
C TYR A 42 -31.17 -9.93 -9.14
N LEU A 43 -30.24 -10.01 -8.18
CA LEU A 43 -28.89 -10.51 -8.41
C LEU A 43 -28.85 -12.00 -8.75
N SER A 44 -29.82 -12.79 -8.28
CA SER A 44 -29.92 -14.22 -8.62
C SER A 44 -30.15 -14.48 -10.11
N GLY A 45 -30.75 -13.52 -10.82
CA GLY A 45 -30.94 -13.59 -12.27
C GLY A 45 -29.70 -13.17 -13.07
N LEU A 46 -28.66 -12.65 -12.42
CA LEU A 46 -27.45 -12.17 -13.07
C LEU A 46 -26.27 -13.13 -12.87
N PRO A 47 -25.33 -13.19 -13.84
CA PRO A 47 -24.05 -13.84 -13.62
C PRO A 47 -23.32 -13.21 -12.43
N SER A 48 -22.66 -14.03 -11.62
CA SER A 48 -21.88 -13.57 -10.45
C SER A 48 -20.71 -12.67 -10.81
N THR A 49 -20.27 -12.67 -12.06
CA THR A 49 -19.20 -11.81 -12.59
C THR A 49 -19.71 -10.58 -13.34
N SER A 50 -21.05 -10.39 -13.39
CA SER A 50 -21.65 -9.25 -14.08
C SER A 50 -21.21 -7.93 -13.45
N ARG A 51 -21.04 -6.91 -14.30
CA ARG A 51 -20.63 -5.58 -13.85
C ARG A 51 -21.70 -4.95 -12.97
N GLU A 52 -22.96 -5.16 -13.34
CA GLU A 52 -24.15 -4.62 -12.70
C GLU A 52 -24.27 -5.13 -11.25
N ALA A 53 -24.06 -6.43 -11.03
CA ALA A 53 -24.05 -7.00 -9.70
C ALA A 53 -22.94 -6.41 -8.84
N MET A 54 -21.73 -6.28 -9.40
CA MET A 54 -20.58 -5.74 -8.69
C MET A 54 -20.77 -4.26 -8.31
N GLU A 55 -21.26 -3.43 -9.23
CA GLU A 55 -21.53 -2.02 -8.97
C GLU A 55 -22.59 -1.84 -7.89
N LEU A 56 -23.62 -2.69 -7.88
CA LEU A 56 -24.64 -2.67 -6.83
C LEU A 56 -24.05 -3.05 -5.47
N LEU A 57 -23.23 -4.10 -5.40
CA LEU A 57 -22.55 -4.49 -4.16
C LEU A 57 -21.56 -3.41 -3.69
N GLU A 58 -20.87 -2.72 -4.62
CA GLU A 58 -20.04 -1.57 -4.27
C GLU A 58 -20.88 -0.46 -3.63
N ALA A 59 -22.02 -0.08 -4.21
CA ALA A 59 -22.91 0.93 -3.65
C ALA A 59 -23.44 0.57 -2.25
N LEU A 60 -23.81 -0.69 -2.04
CA LEU A 60 -24.23 -1.19 -0.72
C LEU A 60 -23.09 -1.14 0.30
N ALA A 61 -21.88 -1.52 -0.10
CA ALA A 61 -20.70 -1.54 0.77
C ALA A 61 -20.27 -0.13 1.16
N GLU A 62 -20.29 0.80 0.20
CA GLU A 62 -20.01 2.22 0.41
C GLU A 62 -21.01 2.88 1.36
N ALA A 63 -22.29 2.46 1.30
CA ALA A 63 -23.32 2.88 2.25
C ALA A 63 -23.21 2.19 3.63
N GLY A 64 -22.22 1.30 3.84
CA GLY A 64 -21.98 0.62 5.12
C GLY A 64 -22.88 -0.59 5.39
N VAL A 65 -23.58 -1.10 4.38
CA VAL A 65 -24.40 -2.31 4.52
C VAL A 65 -23.52 -3.55 4.66
N THR A 66 -23.81 -4.41 5.65
CA THR A 66 -23.10 -5.68 5.82
C THR A 66 -23.56 -6.72 4.80
N ILE A 67 -22.79 -6.88 3.72
CA ILE A 67 -23.17 -7.70 2.56
C ILE A 67 -23.02 -9.22 2.79
N GLY A 68 -22.09 -9.65 3.65
CA GLY A 68 -21.63 -11.05 3.71
C GLY A 68 -22.68 -12.14 3.95
N ASN A 69 -23.82 -11.81 4.58
CA ASN A 69 -24.83 -12.80 4.96
C ASN A 69 -26.03 -12.89 4.00
N PHE A 70 -26.18 -11.95 3.06
CA PHE A 70 -27.41 -11.82 2.27
C PHE A 70 -27.28 -12.32 0.83
N PHE A 71 -26.06 -12.55 0.36
CA PHE A 71 -25.77 -12.86 -1.04
C PHE A 71 -25.06 -14.20 -1.19
N SER A 72 -25.10 -14.76 -2.40
CA SER A 72 -24.50 -16.07 -2.69
C SER A 72 -22.97 -16.04 -2.55
N ASN A 73 -22.40 -17.17 -2.12
CA ASN A 73 -20.95 -17.31 -1.93
C ASN A 73 -20.14 -17.04 -3.21
N ASP A 74 -20.67 -17.46 -4.36
CA ASP A 74 -20.03 -17.25 -5.66
C ASP A 74 -19.92 -15.75 -6.00
N LEU A 75 -21.01 -15.02 -5.76
CA LEU A 75 -21.07 -13.57 -5.97
C LEU A 75 -20.10 -12.84 -5.02
N MET A 76 -20.09 -13.23 -3.74
CA MET A 76 -19.16 -12.66 -2.76
C MET A 76 -17.69 -12.95 -3.08
N THR A 77 -17.40 -14.14 -3.60
CA THR A 77 -16.04 -14.51 -4.03
C THR A 77 -15.61 -13.69 -5.23
N ALA A 78 -16.48 -13.52 -6.23
CA ALA A 78 -16.22 -12.68 -7.40
C ALA A 78 -16.01 -11.21 -7.00
N TYR A 79 -16.82 -10.71 -6.07
CA TYR A 79 -16.69 -9.36 -5.52
C TYR A 79 -15.36 -9.16 -4.80
N GLY A 80 -14.96 -10.09 -3.94
CA GLY A 80 -13.66 -10.04 -3.26
C GLY A 80 -12.47 -9.98 -4.22
N ARG A 81 -12.51 -10.78 -5.30
CA ARG A 81 -11.47 -10.74 -6.34
C ARG A 81 -11.41 -9.39 -7.05
N ARG A 82 -12.58 -8.80 -7.38
CA ARG A 82 -12.66 -7.48 -8.01
C ARG A 82 -12.09 -6.38 -7.10
N GLN A 83 -12.38 -6.41 -5.79
CA GLN A 83 -11.83 -5.44 -4.85
C GLN A 83 -10.31 -5.52 -4.73
N LEU A 84 -9.75 -6.73 -4.75
CA LEU A 84 -8.30 -6.92 -4.77
C LEU A 84 -7.67 -6.36 -6.05
N ASN A 85 -8.29 -6.64 -7.21
CA ASN A 85 -7.80 -6.12 -8.50
C ASN A 85 -7.87 -4.59 -8.55
N LYS A 86 -8.98 -3.97 -8.09
CA LYS A 86 -9.15 -2.52 -8.03
C LYS A 86 -8.06 -1.85 -7.17
N ARG A 87 -7.70 -2.47 -6.04
CA ARG A 87 -6.60 -2.00 -5.18
C ARG A 87 -5.24 -2.16 -5.84
N ALA A 88 -4.98 -3.29 -6.49
CA ALA A 88 -3.73 -3.53 -7.20
C ALA A 88 -3.54 -2.57 -8.39
N GLU A 89 -4.61 -2.28 -9.13
CA GLU A 89 -4.62 -1.29 -10.20
C GLU A 89 -4.35 0.13 -9.66
N ALA A 90 -5.05 0.53 -8.59
CA ALA A 90 -4.83 1.81 -7.95
C ALA A 90 -3.37 1.97 -7.45
N GLU A 91 -2.78 0.91 -6.92
CA GLU A 91 -1.37 0.92 -6.49
C GLU A 91 -0.41 1.08 -7.67
N ARG A 92 -0.67 0.40 -8.79
CA ARG A 92 0.13 0.55 -10.03
C ARG A 92 0.04 1.98 -10.56
N THR A 93 -1.16 2.53 -10.67
CA THR A 93 -1.36 3.91 -11.13
C THR A 93 -0.69 4.92 -10.19
N ALA A 94 -0.78 4.72 -8.88
CA ALA A 94 -0.10 5.59 -7.91
C ALA A 94 1.43 5.53 -8.04
N LYS A 95 2.00 4.34 -8.30
CA LYS A 95 3.44 4.17 -8.57
C LYS A 95 3.86 4.91 -9.84
N GLU A 96 3.09 4.79 -10.92
CA GLU A 96 3.34 5.48 -12.18
C GLU A 96 3.26 7.00 -12.02
N GLN A 97 2.25 7.51 -11.30
CA GLN A 97 2.10 8.93 -11.01
C GLN A 97 3.26 9.47 -10.17
N ARG A 98 3.74 8.71 -9.18
CA ARG A 98 4.94 9.09 -8.40
C ARG A 98 6.18 9.16 -9.28
N LEU A 99 6.41 8.15 -10.12
CA LEU A 99 7.55 8.13 -11.04
C LEU A 99 7.47 9.27 -12.07
N GLN A 100 6.28 9.59 -12.55
CA GLN A 100 6.07 10.73 -13.44
C GLN A 100 6.33 12.05 -12.71
N ALA A 101 5.83 12.21 -11.48
CA ALA A 101 6.09 13.39 -10.67
C ALA A 101 7.58 13.56 -10.34
N GLU A 102 8.31 12.48 -10.08
CA GLU A 102 9.76 12.49 -9.89
C GLU A 102 10.49 12.94 -11.16
N ARG A 103 10.16 12.37 -12.33
CA ARG A 103 10.74 12.80 -13.61
C ARG A 103 10.47 14.28 -13.90
N MET A 104 9.22 14.73 -13.71
CA MET A 104 8.86 16.14 -13.88
C MET A 104 9.60 17.04 -12.89
N ARG A 105 9.88 16.57 -11.68
CA ARG A 105 10.65 17.33 -10.70
C ARG A 105 12.12 17.43 -11.11
N GLU A 106 12.71 16.35 -11.60
CA GLU A 106 14.09 16.36 -12.13
C GLU A 106 14.22 17.28 -13.34
N GLU A 107 13.25 17.24 -14.26
CA GLU A 107 13.24 18.10 -15.46
C GLU A 107 12.99 19.59 -15.13
N ASN A 108 12.27 19.90 -14.04
CA ASN A 108 12.00 21.27 -13.61
C ASN A 108 13.01 21.80 -12.57
N MET A 109 14.00 21.02 -12.14
CA MET A 109 15.03 21.53 -11.25
C MET A 109 15.93 22.51 -11.98
N THR A 110 16.15 23.67 -11.37
CA THR A 110 17.08 24.67 -11.89
C THR A 110 18.54 24.30 -11.57
N ASP A 111 19.50 24.75 -12.38
CA ASP A 111 20.94 24.45 -12.19
C ASP A 111 21.44 24.79 -10.78
N ALA A 112 20.89 25.83 -10.14
CA ALA A 112 21.23 26.23 -8.78
C ALA A 112 20.74 25.23 -7.71
N GLU A 113 19.61 24.58 -7.94
CA GLU A 113 19.08 23.53 -7.06
C GLU A 113 19.87 22.23 -7.25
N TRP A 114 20.30 21.94 -8.47
CA TRP A 114 21.19 20.82 -8.77
C TRP A 114 22.54 20.91 -8.04
N GLN A 115 23.14 22.11 -8.02
CA GLN A 115 24.40 22.36 -7.31
C GLN A 115 24.26 22.16 -5.78
N LYS A 116 23.14 22.59 -5.19
CA LYS A 116 22.86 22.34 -3.76
C LYS A 116 22.66 20.85 -3.47
N GLU A 117 22.01 20.12 -4.36
CA GLU A 117 21.81 18.67 -4.23
C GLU A 117 23.14 17.90 -4.36
N LEU A 118 24.03 18.33 -5.26
CA LEU A 118 25.42 17.83 -5.37
C LEU A 118 26.19 18.04 -4.06
N GLN A 119 26.16 19.26 -3.52
CA GLN A 119 26.83 19.57 -2.25
C GLN A 119 26.28 18.71 -1.09
N ARG A 120 24.96 18.50 -1.05
CA ARG A 120 24.32 17.62 -0.06
C ARG A 120 24.77 16.17 -0.21
N ARG A 121 24.85 15.65 -1.43
CA ARG A 121 25.34 14.29 -1.71
C ARG A 121 26.81 14.12 -1.32
N GLU A 122 27.63 15.13 -1.56
CA GLU A 122 29.03 15.13 -1.13
C GLU A 122 29.16 15.14 0.39
N GLN A 123 28.36 15.94 1.09
CA GLN A 123 28.30 15.94 2.56
C GLN A 123 27.89 14.57 3.11
N VAL A 124 26.83 13.95 2.60
CA VAL A 124 26.40 12.60 3.03
C VAL A 124 27.47 11.55 2.74
N LYS A 125 28.18 11.65 1.61
CA LYS A 125 29.28 10.75 1.27
C LYS A 125 30.49 10.97 2.20
N ALA A 126 30.78 12.22 2.55
CA ALA A 126 31.80 12.57 3.53
C ALA A 126 31.44 12.02 4.91
N GLU A 127 30.19 12.21 5.37
CA GLU A 127 29.69 11.65 6.63
C GLU A 127 29.82 10.13 6.67
N ARG A 128 29.41 9.42 5.61
CA ARG A 128 29.59 7.95 5.53
C ARG A 128 31.06 7.52 5.56
N ARG A 129 31.94 8.29 4.92
CA ARG A 129 33.39 8.04 4.96
C ARG A 129 33.94 8.25 6.37
N THR A 130 33.60 9.37 7.02
CA THR A 130 34.02 9.66 8.40
C THR A 130 33.48 8.64 9.39
N TYR A 131 32.23 8.17 9.22
CA TYR A 131 31.65 7.11 10.04
C TYR A 131 32.35 5.75 9.81
N GLY A 132 32.65 5.41 8.56
CA GLY A 132 33.43 4.20 8.25
C GLY A 132 34.89 4.28 8.73
N GLU A 133 35.46 5.48 8.82
CA GLU A 133 36.81 5.73 9.32
C GLU A 133 36.84 5.74 10.85
N SER A 134 35.82 6.28 11.52
CA SER A 134 35.65 6.19 12.97
C SER A 134 35.52 4.73 13.41
N LEU A 135 34.75 3.91 12.71
CA LEU A 135 34.65 2.47 12.97
C LEU A 135 36.00 1.76 12.77
N ARG A 136 36.76 2.10 11.72
CA ARG A 136 38.08 1.51 11.47
C ARG A 136 39.11 1.93 12.51
N SER A 137 39.12 3.20 12.90
CA SER A 137 40.01 3.73 13.96
C SER A 137 39.70 3.13 15.33
N ALA A 138 38.42 2.99 15.70
CA ALA A 138 37.99 2.33 16.92
C ALA A 138 38.44 0.86 16.95
N THR A 139 38.32 0.16 15.82
CA THR A 139 38.78 -1.23 15.69
C THR A 139 40.32 -1.34 15.79
N HIS A 140 41.07 -0.40 15.18
CA HIS A 140 42.53 -0.34 15.31
C HIS A 140 42.98 -0.02 16.75
N SER A 141 42.25 0.84 17.48
CA SER A 141 42.54 1.16 18.89
C SER A 141 42.16 0.02 19.84
N ALA A 142 41.16 -0.80 19.51
CA ALA A 142 40.77 -1.98 20.28
C ALA A 142 41.77 -3.16 20.09
N GLY A 143 42.59 -3.13 19.03
CA GLY A 143 43.63 -4.14 18.75
C GLY A 143 44.98 -3.91 19.45
N ARG A 144 45.20 -2.75 20.10
CA ARG A 144 46.34 -2.57 21.01
C ARG A 144 45.90 -2.90 22.44
N SER A 145 45.95 -4.18 22.77
CA SER A 145 45.81 -4.65 24.15
C SER A 145 46.74 -3.86 25.08
N ARG A 146 46.28 -3.44 26.27
CA ARG A 146 47.12 -2.82 27.31
C ARG A 146 48.40 -3.62 27.58
N ALA A 147 48.37 -4.94 27.37
CA ALA A 147 49.52 -5.83 27.46
C ALA A 147 50.64 -5.54 26.43
N ALA A 148 50.31 -5.09 25.20
CA ALA A 148 51.32 -4.75 24.20
C ALA A 148 52.02 -3.41 24.50
N ILE A 149 51.33 -2.50 25.20
CA ILE A 149 51.91 -1.23 25.67
C ILE A 149 52.81 -1.46 26.89
N VAL A 150 52.50 -2.47 27.73
CA VAL A 150 53.34 -2.86 28.87
C VAL A 150 54.58 -3.65 28.43
N ALA A 151 54.46 -4.52 27.42
CA ALA A 151 55.59 -5.29 26.88
C ALA A 151 56.71 -4.42 26.26
N ASP A 152 56.37 -3.23 25.75
CA ASP A 152 57.35 -2.28 25.20
C ASP A 152 58.07 -1.47 26.30
N LEU A 153 57.51 -1.42 27.52
CA LEU A 153 58.16 -0.80 28.70
C LEU A 153 59.06 -1.77 29.47
N GLU A 154 58.81 -3.08 29.40
CA GLU A 154 59.59 -4.12 30.10
C GLU A 154 60.67 -4.77 29.22
N SER A 155 60.88 -4.29 27.98
CA SER A 155 61.98 -4.73 27.10
C SER A 155 63.33 -4.18 27.56
N GLY A 156 63.76 -4.64 28.74
CA GLY A 156 65.10 -4.53 29.29
C GLY A 156 65.52 -5.91 29.79
N GLY A 157 65.75 -6.86 28.89
CA GLY A 157 66.26 -8.19 29.26
C GLY A 157 66.03 -9.25 28.18
N ASN A 158 67.03 -9.43 27.32
CA ASN A 158 67.04 -10.46 26.30
C ASN A 158 67.17 -11.85 26.97
N TRP A 159 66.14 -12.70 26.85
CA TRP A 159 66.06 -14.03 27.48
C TRP A 159 66.88 -15.12 26.76
N MET A 160 67.69 -14.74 25.75
CA MET A 160 68.51 -15.63 24.93
C MET A 160 69.98 -15.76 25.41
N ASP A 161 70.30 -15.32 26.63
CA ASP A 161 71.67 -15.32 27.18
C ASP A 161 71.90 -16.39 28.28
N SER A 162 71.03 -17.41 28.36
CA SER A 162 71.09 -18.45 29.40
C SER A 162 70.95 -19.89 28.86
N LEU A 163 71.53 -20.17 27.69
CA LEU A 163 71.86 -21.51 27.21
C LEU A 163 73.37 -21.63 27.03
#